data_AF-A0A821NFL7-F1
#
_entry.id   AF-A0A821NFL7-F1
#
_cell.length_a   1.000
_cell.length_b   1.000
_cell.length_c   1.000
_cell.angle_alpha   90.00
_cell.angle_beta   90.00
_cell.angle_gamma   90.00
#
_symmetry.space_group_name_H-M   'P 1'
#
loop_
_entity.id
_entity.type
_entity.pdbx_description
1 polymer ?
#
loop_
_entity_poly.entity_id
_entity_poly.type
_entity_poly.pdbx_seq_one_letter_code
_entity_poly.pdbx_strand_id
1 'polypeptide(L)' 'DRFDCQIIMALFTNVYISTFARAASPHKILQQVLALTPESREEFFRLLRNHIKE' A
#
# COMPACT_ATOMS: atom_id res chain seq x y z
N ASP A 1 8.32 -16.29 30.43
CA ASP A 1 7.38 -17.26 29.82
C ASP A 1 6.29 -16.61 28.97
N ARG A 2 5.23 -16.03 29.57
CA ARG A 2 4.12 -15.42 28.80
C ARG A 2 4.53 -14.17 28.01
N PHE A 3 5.42 -13.34 28.59
CA PHE A 3 5.95 -12.14 27.93
C PHE A 3 6.89 -12.48 26.77
N ASP A 4 7.77 -13.47 26.93
CA ASP A 4 8.74 -13.85 25.90
C ASP A 4 8.05 -14.41 24.65
N CYS A 5 7.04 -15.26 24.84
CA CYS A 5 6.23 -15.78 23.74
C CYS A 5 5.50 -14.64 23.01
N GLN A 6 4.96 -13.66 23.73
CA GLN A 6 4.30 -12.51 23.12
C GLN A 6 5.25 -11.66 22.28
N ILE A 7 6.47 -11.41 22.76
CA ILE A 7 7.50 -10.68 22.02
C ILE A 7 7.90 -11.43 20.75
N ILE A 8 8.11 -12.75 20.84
CA ILE A 8 8.45 -13.60 19.69
C ILE A 8 7.31 -13.59 18.66
N MET A 9 6.07 -13.72 19.11
CA MET A 9 4.89 -13.66 18.25
C MET A 9 4.75 -12.31 17.56
N ALA A 10 4.96 -11.21 18.26
CA ALA A 10 4.93 -9.86 17.69
C ALA A 10 6.04 -9.66 16.64
N LEU A 11 7.25 -10.15 16.91
CA LEU A 11 8.38 -10.07 15.98
C LEU A 11 8.09 -10.87 14.70
N PHE A 12 7.56 -12.08 14.86
CA PHE A 12 7.18 -12.94 13.75
C PHE A 12 6.10 -12.27 12.89
N THR A 13 5.04 -11.75 13.50
CA THR A 13 3.97 -11.04 12.78
C THR A 13 4.49 -9.78 12.09
N ASN A 14 5.37 -9.01 12.71
CA ASN A 14 5.96 -7.82 12.09
C ASN A 14 6.79 -8.16 10.86
N VAL A 15 7.67 -9.16 10.96
CA VAL A 15 8.46 -9.64 9.82
C VAL A 15 7.55 -10.23 8.74
N TYR A 16 6.52 -10.99 9.13
CA TYR A 16 5.56 -11.56 8.19
C TYR A 16 4.81 -10.47 7.42
N ILE A 17 4.30 -9.46 8.10
CA ILE A 17 3.61 -8.33 7.47
C ILE A 17 4.58 -7.58 6.56
N SER A 18 5.76 -7.19 7.05
CA SER A 18 6.74 -6.44 6.26
C SER A 18 7.25 -7.20 5.03
N THR A 19 7.27 -8.53 5.07
CA THR A 19 7.80 -9.37 3.98
C THR A 19 6.71 -9.83 3.02
N PHE A 20 5.54 -10.17 3.54
CA PHE A 20 4.50 -10.87 2.78
C PHE A 20 3.19 -10.09 2.65
N ALA A 21 2.90 -9.14 3.54
CA ALA A 21 1.77 -8.24 3.32
C ALA A 21 2.12 -7.29 2.18
N ARG A 22 1.67 -7.68 0.98
CA ARG A 22 1.82 -6.90 -0.25
C ARG A 22 1.15 -5.54 -0.06
N ALA A 23 1.94 -4.52 0.23
CA ALA A 23 1.57 -3.17 -0.18
C ALA A 23 1.36 -3.21 -1.70
N ALA A 24 0.28 -2.59 -2.20
CA ALA A 24 0.06 -2.50 -3.63
C ALA A 24 1.32 -1.88 -4.26
N SER A 25 2.03 -2.67 -5.09
CA SER A 25 3.32 -2.21 -5.58
C SER A 25 3.09 -0.93 -6.38
N PRO A 26 3.88 0.13 -6.17
CA PRO A 26 3.72 1.39 -6.89
C PRO A 26 3.71 1.18 -8.41
N HIS A 27 4.47 0.19 -8.86
CA HIS A 27 4.50 -0.24 -10.25
C HIS A 27 3.15 -0.81 -10.74
N LYS A 28 2.45 -1.61 -9.93
CA LYS A 28 1.11 -2.12 -10.29
C LYS A 28 0.08 -1.02 -10.32
N ILE A 29 0.13 -0.09 -9.38
CA ILE A 29 -0.74 1.08 -9.34
C ILE A 29 -0.51 1.95 -10.58
N LEU A 30 0.75 2.23 -10.92
CA LEU A 30 1.10 3.00 -12.11
C LEU A 30 0.58 2.33 -13.40
N GLN A 31 0.74 1.01 -13.52
CA GLN A 31 0.19 0.26 -14.66
C GLN A 31 -1.33 0.38 -14.76
N GLN A 32 -2.05 0.32 -13.64
CA GLN A 32 -3.50 0.52 -13.61
C GLN A 32 -3.88 1.93 -14.06
N VAL A 33 -3.14 2.96 -13.64
CA VAL A 33 -3.39 4.37 -14.05
C VAL A 33 -3.11 4.58 -15.55
N LEU A 34 -2.06 3.94 -16.08
CA LEU A 34 -1.74 3.99 -17.51
C LEU A 34 -2.76 3.23 -18.37
N ALA A 35 -3.40 2.20 -17.82
CA ALA A 35 -4.46 1.44 -18.48
C ALA A 35 -5.83 2.16 -18.49
N LEU A 36 -6.02 3.22 -17.68
CA LEU A 36 -7.25 4.01 -17.70
C LEU A 36 -7.44 4.76 -19.02
N THR A 37 -8.69 5.03 -19.37
CA THR A 37 -9.05 5.96 -20.44
C THR A 37 -8.54 7.37 -20.14
N PRO A 38 -8.26 8.19 -21.17
CA PRO A 38 -7.72 9.52 -20.98
C PRO A 38 -8.58 10.42 -20.08
N GLU A 39 -9.92 10.34 -20.17
CA GLU A 39 -10.83 11.12 -19.33
C GLU A 39 -10.75 10.71 -17.86
N SER A 40 -10.76 9.40 -17.58
CA SER A 40 -10.67 8.87 -16.21
C SER A 40 -9.30 9.10 -15.59
N ARG A 41 -8.23 9.16 -16.41
CA ARG A 41 -6.87 9.45 -15.95
C ARG A 41 -6.75 10.88 -15.45
N GLU A 42 -7.35 11.85 -16.15
CA GLU A 42 -7.35 13.25 -15.73
C GLU A 42 -8.12 13.44 -14.42
N GLU A 43 -9.29 12.82 -14.29
CA GLU A 43 -10.06 12.82 -13.05
C GLU A 43 -9.30 12.21 -11.87
N PHE A 44 -8.62 11.07 -12.09
CA PHE A 44 -7.76 10.46 -11.08
C PHE A 44 -6.65 11.41 -10.61
N PHE A 45 -5.95 12.08 -11.54
CA PHE A 45 -4.90 13.05 -11.18
C PHE A 45 -5.46 14.26 -10.42
N ARG A 46 -6.65 14.75 -10.80
CA ARG A 46 -7.33 15.84 -10.09
C ARG A 46 -7.65 15.44 -8.64
N LEU A 47 -8.25 14.27 -8.45
CA LEU A 47 -8.57 13.74 -7.11
C LEU A 47 -7.31 13.51 -6.28
N LEU A 48 -6.26 12.93 -6.88
CA LEU A 48 -4.98 12.71 -6.23
C LEU A 48 -4.35 14.02 -5.77
N ARG A 49 -4.34 15.05 -6.62
CA ARG A 49 -3.80 16.36 -6.29
C ARG A 49 -4.56 17.05 -5.17
N ASN A 50 -5.88 16.87 -5.12
CA ASN A 50 -6.70 17.41 -4.04
C ASN A 50 -6.38 16.71 -2.72
N HIS A 51 -6.29 15.38 -2.73
CA HIS A 51 -6.00 14.58 -1.55
C HIS A 51 -4.60 14.83 -0.96
N ILE A 52 -3.59 15.16 -1.80
CA ILE A 52 -2.22 15.45 -1.35
C ILE A 52 -2.06 16.89 -0.82
N LYS A 53 -2.97 17.79 -1.15
CA LYS A 53 -2.93 19.20 -0.70
C LYS A 53 -3.62 19.42 0.65
N GLU A 54 -4.45 18.49 1.09
CA GLU A 54 -4.96 18.37 2.46
C GLU A 54 -3.91 17.73 3.38
#